data_AF-A0A928ECP5-F1
#
_entry.id   AF-A0A928ECP5-F1
#
_cell.length_a   1.000
_cell.length_b   1.000
_cell.length_c   1.000
_cell.angle_alpha   90.00
_cell.angle_beta   90.00
_cell.angle_gamma   90.00
#
_symmetry.space_group_name_H-M   'P 1'
#
loop_
_entity.id
_entity.type
_entity.pdbx_description
1 polymer ?
#
loop_
_entity_poly.entity_id
_entity_poly.type
_entity_poly.pdbx_seq_one_letter_code
_entity_poly.pdbx_strand_id
1 'polypeptide(L)'
;MCYIALDPLAPRFTTPEIAQRLIRRMPSLPDHDCINEKGPTFGDVMDHTSIPHVLEHLVIDLQVQQAAQSPNARMRTRSFRGTTEWINASEGRAKIELDYADDLVVLKALTDSVDILNDVLLP
;
A
#
# COMPACT_ATOMS: atom_id res chain seq x y z
N MET A 1 -0.28 -13.45 2.62
CA MET A 1 0.59 -13.48 1.42
C MET A 1 -0.29 -13.40 0.19
N CYS A 2 0.05 -12.50 -0.72
CA CYS A 2 -0.69 -12.22 -1.96
C CYS A 2 0.30 -12.14 -3.12
N TYR A 3 -0.07 -12.66 -4.29
CA TYR A 3 0.70 -12.53 -5.52
C TYR A 3 0.00 -11.50 -6.42
N ILE A 4 0.76 -10.50 -6.84
CA ILE A 4 0.26 -9.39 -7.64
C ILE A 4 0.84 -9.49 -9.06
N ALA A 5 -0.01 -9.25 -10.05
CA ALA A 5 0.37 -9.08 -11.43
C ALA A 5 -0.09 -7.70 -11.90
N LEU A 6 0.84 -6.86 -12.32
CA LEU A 6 0.54 -5.58 -12.92
C LEU A 6 0.25 -5.75 -14.42
N ASP A 7 -0.70 -4.97 -14.94
CA ASP A 7 -0.92 -4.87 -16.37
C ASP A 7 0.40 -4.51 -17.10
N PRO A 8 0.72 -5.10 -18.26
CA PRO A 8 1.95 -4.79 -19.00
C PRO A 8 2.14 -3.30 -19.32
N LEU A 9 1.05 -2.55 -19.44
CA LEU A 9 1.05 -1.11 -19.71
C LEU A 9 1.06 -0.26 -18.43
N ALA A 10 0.78 -0.85 -17.27
CA ALA A 10 0.84 -0.13 -16.00
C ALA A 10 2.30 0.17 -15.60
N PRO A 11 2.57 1.35 -15.03
CA PRO A 11 3.90 1.69 -14.55
C PRO A 11 4.34 0.70 -13.46
N ARG A 12 5.65 0.44 -13.38
CA ARG A 12 6.23 -0.42 -12.33
C ARG A 12 6.59 0.34 -11.07
N PHE A 13 6.86 1.63 -11.22
CA PHE A 13 7.23 2.55 -10.15
C PHE A 13 6.35 3.80 -10.22
N THR A 14 6.17 4.45 -9.08
CA THR A 14 5.55 5.75 -9.01
C THR A 14 6.43 6.81 -9.69
N THR A 15 5.78 7.91 -10.08
CA THR A 15 6.41 9.17 -10.47
C THR A 15 5.93 10.26 -9.49
N PRO A 16 6.53 11.46 -9.49
CA PRO A 16 6.03 12.57 -8.68
C PRO A 16 4.54 12.88 -8.90
N GLU A 17 4.04 12.77 -10.13
CA GLU A 17 2.64 13.00 -10.47
C GLU A 17 1.73 11.96 -9.83
N ILE A 18 2.13 10.68 -9.89
CA ILE A 18 1.41 9.58 -9.24
C ILE A 18 1.43 9.76 -7.72
N ALA A 19 2.57 10.10 -7.14
CA ALA A 19 2.70 10.36 -5.71
C ALA A 19 1.76 11.47 -5.24
N GLN A 20 1.72 12.59 -5.96
CA GLN A 20 0.80 13.69 -5.62
C GLN A 20 -0.68 13.29 -5.73
N ARG A 21 -1.05 12.45 -6.71
CA ARG A 21 -2.41 11.88 -6.80
C ARG A 21 -2.72 10.98 -5.61
N LEU A 22 -1.78 10.11 -5.21
CA LEU A 22 -1.91 9.26 -4.03
C LEU A 22 -2.10 10.09 -2.76
N ILE A 23 -1.28 11.11 -2.53
CA ILE A 23 -1.36 11.99 -1.36
C ILE A 23 -2.72 12.70 -1.29
N ARG A 24 -3.24 13.19 -2.42
CA ARG A 24 -4.58 13.80 -2.45
C ARG A 24 -5.68 12.79 -2.12
N ARG A 25 -5.52 11.53 -2.53
CA ARG A 25 -6.52 10.47 -2.32
C ARG A 25 -6.46 9.89 -0.91
N MET A 26 -5.25 9.72 -0.37
CA MET A 26 -4.93 9.08 0.91
C MET A 26 -3.91 9.94 1.68
N PRO A 27 -4.38 10.99 2.40
CA PRO A 27 -3.49 11.97 3.01
C PRO A 27 -2.59 11.43 4.13
N SER A 28 -2.97 10.33 4.80
CA SER A 28 -2.18 9.68 5.86
C SER A 28 -1.06 8.79 5.33
N LEU A 29 -1.10 8.43 4.04
CA LEU A 29 -0.17 7.48 3.44
C LEU A 29 1.32 7.87 3.60
N PRO A 30 1.72 9.15 3.46
CA PRO A 30 3.11 9.57 3.65
C PRO A 30 3.64 9.36 5.07
N ASP A 31 2.77 9.40 6.08
CA ASP A 31 3.14 9.38 7.50
C ASP A 31 3.49 7.96 8.00
N HIS A 32 3.36 6.95 7.15
CA HIS A 32 3.70 5.57 7.53
C HIS A 32 5.20 5.40 7.72
N ASP A 33 5.61 4.79 8.83
CA ASP A 33 6.98 4.30 8.99
C ASP A 33 7.29 3.29 7.89
N CYS A 34 8.43 3.48 7.21
CA CYS A 34 8.86 2.63 6.11
C CYS A 34 10.37 2.42 6.18
N ILE A 35 10.83 1.17 6.09
CA ILE A 35 12.25 0.88 5.96
C ILE A 35 12.63 1.04 4.49
N ASN A 36 13.33 2.12 4.18
CA ASN A 36 13.78 2.44 2.82
C ASN A 36 15.15 3.14 2.85
N GLU A 37 15.64 3.52 1.67
CA GLU A 37 16.97 4.11 1.47
C GLU A 37 17.03 5.65 1.60
N LYS A 38 15.89 6.34 1.76
CA LYS A 38 15.81 7.81 1.73
C LYS A 38 15.51 8.44 3.08
N GLY A 39 14.64 7.84 3.87
CA GLY A 39 14.17 8.41 5.12
C GLY A 39 13.33 7.45 5.94
N PRO A 40 12.82 7.89 7.10
CA PRO A 40 12.08 7.02 8.02
C PRO A 40 10.65 6.74 7.56
N THR A 41 10.10 7.53 6.63
CA THR A 41 8.70 7.46 6.23
C THR A 41 8.51 6.94 4.82
N PHE A 42 7.31 6.46 4.52
CA PHE A 42 6.91 6.08 3.16
C PHE A 42 6.93 7.31 2.24
N GLY A 43 6.52 8.47 2.76
CA GLY A 43 6.54 9.74 2.03
C GLY A 43 7.89 10.09 1.40
N ASP A 44 9.00 9.67 2.03
CA ASP A 44 10.37 9.92 1.55
C ASP A 44 10.72 9.19 0.24
N VAL A 45 9.94 8.16 -0.14
CA VAL A 45 10.14 7.37 -1.37
C VAL A 45 8.93 7.35 -2.30
N MET A 46 7.82 7.99 -1.93
CA MET A 46 6.54 7.87 -2.66
C MET A 46 6.62 8.26 -4.13
N ASP A 47 7.54 9.14 -4.56
CA ASP A 47 7.71 9.57 -5.95
C ASP A 47 8.64 8.67 -6.80
N HIS A 48 9.25 7.64 -6.19
CA HIS A 48 10.13 6.68 -6.88
C HIS A 48 10.13 5.28 -6.25
N THR A 49 8.97 4.80 -5.81
CA THR A 49 8.82 3.46 -5.21
C THR A 49 7.99 2.52 -6.08
N SER A 50 8.08 1.21 -5.83
CA SER A 50 7.36 0.23 -6.66
C SER A 50 5.84 0.31 -6.45
N ILE A 51 5.05 0.11 -7.51
CA ILE A 51 3.58 0.08 -7.41
C ILE A 51 3.08 -1.00 -6.41
N PRO A 52 3.65 -2.21 -6.33
CA PRO A 52 3.27 -3.18 -5.29
C PRO A 52 3.55 -2.67 -3.86
N HIS A 53 4.59 -1.86 -3.66
CA HIS A 53 4.90 -1.29 -2.34
C HIS A 53 3.88 -0.21 -1.94
N VAL A 54 3.37 0.56 -2.92
CA VAL A 54 2.21 1.44 -2.70
C VAL A 54 0.99 0.62 -2.27
N LEU A 55 0.71 -0.49 -2.96
CA LEU A 55 -0.42 -1.37 -2.63
C LEU A 55 -0.31 -1.91 -1.20
N GLU A 56 0.88 -2.32 -0.76
CA GLU A 56 1.12 -2.73 0.63
C GLU A 56 0.72 -1.63 1.63
N HIS A 57 1.23 -0.42 1.44
CA HIS A 57 0.96 0.70 2.34
C HIS A 57 -0.52 1.13 2.32
N LEU A 58 -1.20 1.09 1.18
CA LEU A 58 -2.64 1.35 1.09
C LEU A 58 -3.46 0.36 1.92
N VAL A 59 -3.12 -0.93 1.85
CA VAL A 59 -3.82 -1.97 2.62
C VAL A 59 -3.58 -1.79 4.12
N ILE A 60 -2.35 -1.46 4.51
CA ILE A 60 -2.01 -1.13 5.91
C ILE A 60 -2.82 0.09 6.39
N ASP A 61 -2.89 1.15 5.59
CA ASP A 61 -3.59 2.39 5.96
C ASP A 61 -5.08 2.13 6.19
N LEU A 62 -5.73 1.40 5.27
CA LEU A 62 -7.14 1.01 5.43
C LEU A 62 -7.37 0.14 6.67
N GLN A 63 -6.46 -0.79 6.98
CA GLN A 63 -6.54 -1.58 8.22
C GLN A 63 -6.40 -0.71 9.47
N VAL A 64 -5.49 0.27 9.48
CA VAL A 64 -5.32 1.23 10.58
C VAL A 64 -6.57 2.07 10.77
N GLN A 65 -7.15 2.60 9.69
CA GLN A 65 -8.38 3.39 9.75
C GLN A 65 -9.56 2.58 10.30
N GLN A 66 -9.72 1.32 9.86
CA GLN A 66 -10.74 0.41 10.37
C GLN A 66 -10.51 0.09 11.86
N ALA A 67 -9.27 -0.20 12.24
CA ALA A 67 -8.89 -0.54 13.60
C ALA A 67 -9.15 0.62 14.57
N ALA A 68 -8.91 1.86 14.14
CA ALA A 68 -9.17 3.08 14.92
C ALA A 68 -10.65 3.25 15.29
N GLN A 69 -11.56 2.74 14.46
CA GLN A 69 -13.01 2.78 14.70
C GLN A 69 -13.51 1.61 15.58
N SER A 70 -12.65 0.67 15.94
CA SER A 70 -13.04 -0.49 16.72
C SER A 70 -13.43 -0.13 18.16
N PRO A 71 -14.52 -0.71 18.71
CA PRO A 71 -14.83 -0.57 20.14
C PRO A 71 -13.78 -1.28 21.03
N ASN A 72 -12.98 -2.19 20.46
CA ASN A 72 -11.93 -2.90 21.18
C ASN A 72 -10.66 -2.03 21.30
N ALA A 73 -10.30 -1.66 22.53
CA ALA A 73 -9.12 -0.86 22.82
C ALA A 73 -7.80 -1.48 22.33
N ARG A 74 -7.66 -2.81 22.40
CA ARG A 74 -6.47 -3.51 21.89
C ARG A 74 -6.37 -3.45 20.37
N MET A 75 -7.51 -3.42 19.68
CA MET A 75 -7.54 -3.28 18.22
C MET A 75 -7.10 -1.87 17.81
N ARG A 76 -7.59 -0.83 18.50
CA ARG A 76 -7.23 0.57 18.22
C ARG A 76 -5.74 0.88 18.32
N THR A 77 -4.98 0.10 19.09
CA THR A 77 -3.52 0.27 19.27
C THR A 77 -2.71 -0.79 18.51
N ARG A 78 -3.33 -1.57 17.63
CA ARG A 78 -2.63 -2.61 16.87
C ARG A 78 -1.78 -1.97 15.77
N SER A 79 -0.53 -2.39 15.68
CA SER A 79 0.32 -2.12 14.53
C SER A 79 0.14 -3.19 13.46
N PHE A 80 0.16 -2.75 12.20
CA PHE A 80 0.17 -3.60 11.02
C PHE A 80 1.47 -3.34 10.26
N ARG A 81 2.02 -4.39 9.66
CA ARG A 81 3.28 -4.35 8.92
C ARG A 81 3.11 -5.17 7.65
N GLY A 82 3.93 -4.90 6.67
CA GLY A 82 4.01 -5.71 5.48
C GLY A 82 5.43 -5.83 4.97
N THR A 83 5.57 -6.60 3.92
CA THR A 83 6.77 -6.64 3.09
C THR A 83 6.35 -6.79 1.62
N THR A 84 7.10 -6.14 0.75
CA THR A 84 6.94 -6.23 -0.70
C THR A 84 8.23 -6.71 -1.34
N GLU A 85 8.09 -7.62 -2.29
CA GLU A 85 9.21 -8.15 -3.08
C GLU A 85 8.81 -8.32 -4.55
N TRP A 86 9.67 -7.90 -5.48
CA TRP A 86 9.53 -8.30 -6.87
C TRP A 86 9.93 -9.77 -7.03
N ILE A 87 9.01 -10.61 -7.51
CA ILE A 87 9.34 -11.96 -7.94
C ILE A 87 9.94 -11.91 -9.35
N ASN A 88 9.34 -11.10 -10.21
CA ASN A 88 9.84 -10.80 -11.54
C ASN A 88 9.40 -9.38 -11.95
N ALA A 89 10.30 -8.42 -11.84
CA ALA A 89 10.02 -7.02 -12.12
C ALA A 89 9.70 -6.75 -13.61
N SER A 90 10.34 -7.47 -14.54
CA SER A 90 10.11 -7.27 -15.98
C SER A 90 8.72 -7.77 -16.39
N GLU A 91 8.23 -8.84 -15.76
CA GLU A 91 6.86 -9.35 -15.95
C GLU A 91 5.81 -8.63 -15.09
N GLY A 92 6.21 -7.70 -14.23
CA GLY A 92 5.29 -7.01 -13.30
C GLY A 92 4.70 -7.94 -12.23
N ARG A 93 5.44 -8.97 -11.81
CA ARG A 93 5.02 -9.93 -10.79
C ARG A 93 5.68 -9.66 -9.44
N ALA A 94 4.87 -9.46 -8.42
CA ALA A 94 5.33 -9.18 -7.06
C ALA A 94 4.63 -10.05 -6.02
N LYS A 95 5.25 -10.13 -4.85
CA LYS A 95 4.73 -10.75 -3.64
C LYS A 95 4.51 -9.65 -2.60
N ILE A 96 3.37 -9.69 -1.92
CA ILE A 96 3.11 -8.86 -0.75
C ILE A 96 2.73 -9.77 0.42
N GLU A 97 3.34 -9.55 1.58
CA GLU A 97 2.98 -10.18 2.84
C GLU A 97 2.49 -9.10 3.80
N LEU A 98 1.41 -9.39 4.55
CA LEU A 98 0.73 -8.41 5.40
C LEU A 98 0.38 -9.07 6.73
N ASP A 99 0.68 -8.38 7.82
CA ASP A 99 0.06 -8.63 9.12
C ASP A 99 -1.41 -8.16 9.03
N TYR A 100 -2.33 -8.99 9.53
CA TYR A 100 -3.74 -8.66 9.67
C TYR A 100 -4.31 -9.24 10.95
N ALA A 101 -5.49 -8.79 11.34
CA ALA A 101 -6.23 -9.32 12.49
C ALA A 101 -7.51 -10.05 12.10
N ASP A 102 -8.04 -9.76 10.90
CA ASP A 102 -9.30 -10.29 10.38
C ASP A 102 -9.16 -10.44 8.87
N ASP A 103 -9.39 -11.66 8.38
CA ASP A 103 -9.25 -12.04 6.97
C ASP A 103 -10.20 -11.25 6.05
N LEU A 104 -11.42 -10.97 6.51
CA LEU A 104 -12.41 -10.23 5.72
C LEU A 104 -12.05 -8.76 5.63
N VAL A 105 -11.50 -8.20 6.70
CA VAL A 105 -11.02 -6.81 6.71
C VAL A 105 -9.86 -6.63 5.75
N VAL A 106 -8.85 -7.51 5.80
CA VAL A 106 -7.71 -7.40 4.88
C VAL A 106 -8.11 -7.67 3.43
N LEU A 107 -9.05 -8.59 3.18
CA LEU A 107 -9.56 -8.84 1.82
C LEU A 107 -10.31 -7.63 1.26
N LYS A 108 -11.14 -6.98 2.08
CA LYS A 108 -11.82 -5.73 1.69
C LYS A 108 -10.81 -4.61 1.44
N ALA A 109 -9.85 -4.43 2.34
CA ALA A 109 -8.79 -3.44 2.19
C ALA A 109 -7.94 -3.67 0.92
N LEU A 110 -7.62 -4.93 0.58
CA LEU A 110 -6.96 -5.29 -0.68
C LEU A 110 -7.79 -4.87 -1.89
N THR A 111 -9.08 -5.18 -1.89
CA THR A 111 -9.98 -4.83 -2.99
C THR A 111 -10.04 -3.31 -3.17
N ASP A 112 -10.27 -2.57 -2.08
CA ASP A 112 -10.38 -1.11 -2.10
C ASP A 112 -9.07 -0.45 -2.51
N SER A 113 -7.93 -1.01 -2.08
CA SER A 113 -6.61 -0.48 -2.45
C SER A 113 -6.32 -0.67 -3.92
N VAL A 114 -6.75 -1.79 -4.52
CA VAL A 114 -6.64 -2.02 -5.97
C VAL A 114 -7.50 -1.00 -6.72
N ASP A 115 -8.72 -0.74 -6.28
CA ASP A 115 -9.60 0.26 -6.90
C ASP A 115 -9.00 1.67 -6.81
N ILE A 116 -8.53 2.07 -5.63
CA ILE A 116 -7.83 3.34 -5.41
C ILE A 116 -6.61 3.47 -6.33
N LEU A 117 -5.82 2.42 -6.43
CA LEU A 117 -4.60 2.42 -7.21
C LEU A 117 -4.91 2.49 -8.71
N ASN A 118 -5.92 1.77 -9.19
CA ASN A 118 -6.37 1.85 -10.57
C ASN A 118 -6.88 3.26 -10.92
N ASP A 119 -7.69 3.88 -10.06
CA ASP A 119 -8.16 5.26 -10.24
C ASP A 119 -7.01 6.28 -10.29
N VAL A 120 -5.89 5.99 -9.62
CA VAL A 120 -4.70 6.84 -9.60
C VAL A 120 -3.76 6.57 -10.77
N LEU A 121 -3.71 5.35 -11.28
CA LEU A 121 -2.82 4.99 -12.39
C LEU A 121 -3.44 5.25 -13.75
N LEU A 122 -4.76 5.16 -13.85
CA LEU A 122 -5.50 5.43 -15.08
C LEU A 122 -5.75 6.95 -15.22
N PRO A 123 -5.55 7.54 -16.41
CA PRO A 123 -5.85 8.95 -16.67
C PRO A 123 -7.34 9.26 -16.72
#